data_AF-A0A2S7YJM4-F1
#
_entry.id   AF-A0A2S7YJM4-F1
#
_cell.length_a   1.000
_cell.length_b   1.000
_cell.length_c   1.000
_cell.angle_alpha   90.00
_cell.angle_beta   90.00
_cell.angle_gamma   90.00
#
_symmetry.space_group_name_H-M   'P 1'
#
loop_
_entity.id
_entity.type
_entity.pdbx_description
1 polymer ?
#
loop_
_entity_poly.entity_id
_entity_poly.type
_entity_poly.pdbx_seq_one_letter_code
_entity_poly.pdbx_strand_id
1 'polypeptide(L)'
;MRSIMALAGAEEEKLLTLPVIQVMDSAWSVSFVVDHGTHIRIIDEDYVIGDTNSMLGIYQLQASMMALGAWVKDVFESWFTNLLTRAVESRGNPTAARC
;
A
#
# COMPACT_ATOMS: atom_id res chain seq x y z
N MET A 1 7.54 0.68 -8.60
CA MET A 1 7.91 1.37 -7.35
C MET A 1 9.41 1.53 -7.15
N ARG A 2 10.24 0.48 -7.29
CA ARG A 2 11.70 0.61 -7.06
C ARG A 2 12.42 1.67 -7.89
N SER A 3 12.09 1.84 -9.17
CA SER A 3 12.67 2.92 -9.99
C SER A 3 12.29 4.32 -9.50
N ILE A 4 11.11 4.48 -8.89
CA ILE A 4 10.70 5.76 -8.27
C ILE A 4 11.46 5.95 -6.96
N MET A 5 11.68 4.89 -6.17
CA MET A 5 12.52 4.97 -4.96
C MET A 5 13.96 5.34 -5.27
N ALA A 6 14.55 4.77 -6.32
CA ALA A 6 15.88 5.14 -6.80
C ALA A 6 15.94 6.64 -7.15
N LEU A 7 14.96 7.14 -7.89
CA LEU A 7 14.86 8.57 -8.17
C LEU A 7 14.69 9.41 -6.90
N ALA A 8 13.97 8.92 -5.88
CA ALA A 8 13.80 9.62 -4.61
C ALA A 8 15.01 9.52 -3.66
N GLY A 9 16.09 8.82 -4.05
CA GLY A 9 17.22 8.52 -3.17
C GLY A 9 16.84 7.63 -1.97
N ALA A 10 15.86 6.74 -2.17
CA ALA A 10 15.24 5.90 -1.14
C ALA A 10 15.48 4.40 -1.41
N GLU A 11 16.61 4.05 -2.03
CA GLU A 11 16.89 2.67 -2.48
C GLU A 11 16.96 1.65 -1.33
N GLU A 12 17.43 2.09 -0.16
CA GLU A 12 17.53 1.26 1.04
C GLU A 12 16.28 1.34 1.94
N GLU A 13 15.33 2.24 1.62
CA GLU A 13 14.10 2.37 2.40
C GLU A 13 13.14 1.22 2.10
N LYS A 14 12.55 0.65 3.15
CA LYS A 14 11.56 -0.41 3.01
C LYS A 14 10.28 0.14 2.37
N LEU A 15 9.80 -0.48 1.29
CA LEU A 15 8.49 -0.16 0.73
C LEU A 15 7.39 -0.39 1.77
N LEU A 16 6.41 0.51 1.78
CA LEU A 16 5.22 0.38 2.60
C LEU A 16 4.49 -0.93 2.24
N THR A 17 4.15 -1.72 3.26
CA THR A 17 3.28 -2.90 3.09
C THR A 17 1.91 -2.44 2.59
N LEU A 18 1.42 -3.04 1.51
CA LEU A 18 0.15 -2.65 0.90
C LEU A 18 -0.93 -3.70 1.20
N PRO A 19 -2.09 -3.30 1.74
CA PRO A 19 -3.25 -4.18 1.78
C PRO A 19 -3.79 -4.40 0.36
N VAL A 20 -4.15 -5.62 0.04
CA VAL A 20 -4.78 -6.01 -1.22
C VAL A 20 -6.11 -6.66 -0.90
N ILE A 21 -7.18 -6.04 -1.38
CA ILE A 21 -8.53 -6.58 -1.23
C ILE A 21 -8.74 -7.64 -2.29
N GLN A 22 -9.19 -8.81 -1.86
CA GLN A 22 -9.60 -9.90 -2.73
C GLN A 22 -11.11 -10.12 -2.56
N VAL A 23 -11.80 -10.39 -3.66
CA VAL A 23 -13.23 -10.64 -3.68
C VAL A 23 -13.46 -11.97 -4.37
N MET A 24 -14.00 -12.94 -3.64
CA MET A 24 -14.35 -14.26 -4.15
C MET A 24 -15.80 -14.56 -3.75
N ASP A 25 -16.65 -14.77 -4.76
CA ASP A 25 -18.11 -14.82 -4.61
C ASP A 25 -18.65 -13.61 -3.84
N SER A 26 -19.25 -13.83 -2.67
CA SER A 26 -19.71 -12.77 -1.78
C SER A 26 -18.71 -12.41 -0.70
N ALA A 27 -17.65 -13.20 -0.50
CA ALA A 27 -16.67 -12.99 0.56
C ALA A 27 -15.58 -12.01 0.10
N TRP A 28 -15.22 -11.10 0.99
CA TRP A 28 -14.13 -10.16 0.79
C TRP A 28 -13.06 -10.43 1.84
N SER A 29 -11.82 -10.57 1.40
CA SER A 29 -10.67 -10.74 2.26
C SER A 29 -9.62 -9.67 1.99
N VAL A 30 -8.69 -9.52 2.93
CA VAL A 30 -7.50 -8.68 2.75
C VAL A 30 -6.25 -9.55 2.88
N SER A 31 -5.36 -9.43 1.91
CA SER A 31 -3.99 -9.94 2.00
C SER A 31 -3.02 -8.76 2.08
N PHE A 32 -1.77 -9.01 2.44
CA PHE A 32 -0.75 -7.97 2.56
C PHE A 32 0.44 -8.26 1.65
N VAL A 33 0.74 -7.32 0.77
CA VAL A 33 1.89 -7.38 -0.13
C VAL A 33 3.07 -6.68 0.53
N VAL A 34 4.15 -7.44 0.75
CA VAL A 34 5.37 -6.97 1.39
C VAL A 34 6.53 -7.08 0.41
N ASP A 35 7.23 -5.97 0.16
CA ASP A 35 8.51 -6.04 -0.55
C ASP A 35 9.63 -6.47 0.42
N HIS A 36 10.32 -7.55 0.07
CA HIS A 36 11.50 -8.06 0.77
C HIS A 36 12.82 -7.74 0.03
N GLY A 37 12.79 -6.82 -0.94
CA GLY A 37 13.94 -6.35 -1.70
C GLY A 37 14.37 -7.30 -2.82
N THR A 38 14.37 -8.61 -2.60
CA THR A 38 14.67 -9.61 -3.65
C THR A 38 13.41 -10.24 -4.25
N HIS A 39 12.33 -10.28 -3.48
CA HIS A 39 11.05 -10.83 -3.90
C HIS A 39 9.88 -10.06 -3.28
N ILE A 40 8.69 -10.29 -3.81
CA ILE A 40 7.44 -9.86 -3.21
C ILE A 40 6.89 -11.04 -2.41
N ARG A 41 6.51 -10.81 -1.16
CA ARG A 41 5.80 -11.80 -0.33
C ARG A 41 4.36 -11.35 -0.19
N ILE A 42 3.43 -12.28 -0.40
CA ILE A 42 2.01 -12.09 -0.09
C ILE A 42 1.75 -12.82 1.24
N ILE A 43 1.27 -12.10 2.23
CA ILE A 43 0.76 -12.66 3.48
C ILE A 43 -0.75 -12.80 3.27
N ASP A 44 -1.20 -14.05 3.15
CA ASP A 44 -2.57 -14.43 2.82
C ASP A 44 -3.04 -15.46 3.85
N GLU A 45 -3.61 -14.97 4.96
CA GLU A 45 -4.06 -15.80 6.10
C GLU A 45 -5.59 -15.82 6.23
N ASP A 46 -6.33 -15.80 5.11
CA ASP A 46 -7.80 -15.82 5.08
C ASP A 46 -8.44 -14.72 5.98
N TYR A 47 -7.88 -13.51 5.96
CA TYR A 47 -8.45 -12.39 6.71
C TYR A 47 -9.72 -11.87 6.03
N VAL A 48 -10.85 -12.53 6.30
CA VAL A 48 -12.17 -12.11 5.82
C VAL A 48 -12.58 -10.80 6.50
N ILE A 49 -12.87 -9.78 5.70
CA ILE A 49 -13.25 -8.43 6.14
C ILE A 49 -14.75 -8.15 6.03
N GLY A 50 -15.51 -9.11 5.48
CA GLY A 50 -16.97 -9.12 5.43
C GLY A 50 -17.48 -9.84 4.19
N ASP A 51 -18.79 -9.76 3.96
CA ASP A 51 -19.45 -10.35 2.80
C ASP A 51 -20.61 -9.50 2.28
N THR A 52 -21.09 -9.82 1.08
CA THR A 52 -22.25 -9.15 0.46
C THR A 52 -23.52 -10.01 0.45
N ASN A 53 -23.51 -11.19 1.08
CA ASN A 53 -24.66 -12.10 1.09
C ASN A 53 -25.47 -12.03 2.39
N SER A 54 -24.99 -11.28 3.39
CA SER A 54 -25.64 -11.09 4.67
C SER A 54 -25.64 -9.62 5.09
N MET A 55 -26.67 -9.19 5.83
CA MET A 55 -26.72 -7.82 6.38
C MET A 55 -25.55 -7.53 7.31
N LEU A 56 -25.16 -8.51 8.14
CA LEU A 56 -24.00 -8.40 9.04
C LEU A 56 -22.70 -8.24 8.25
N GLY A 57 -22.50 -9.07 7.22
CA GLY A 57 -21.34 -8.99 6.34
C GLY A 57 -21.19 -7.64 5.66
N ILE A 58 -22.31 -7.03 5.24
CA ILE A 58 -22.31 -5.69 4.63
C ILE A 58 -21.84 -4.63 5.64
N TYR A 59 -22.27 -4.71 6.90
CA TYR A 59 -21.79 -3.78 7.94
C TYR A 59 -20.31 -4.02 8.30
N GLN A 60 -19.86 -5.27 8.30
CA GLN A 60 -18.43 -5.60 8.47
C GLN A 60 -17.61 -5.01 7.31
N LEU A 61 -18.08 -5.16 6.08
CA LEU A 61 -17.47 -4.55 4.90
C LEU A 61 -17.39 -3.04 5.02
N GLN A 62 -18.49 -2.38 5.39
CA GLN A 62 -18.50 -0.94 5.60
C GLN A 62 -17.45 -0.52 6.63
N ALA A 63 -17.37 -1.20 7.78
CA ALA A 63 -16.41 -0.89 8.83
C ALA A 63 -14.95 -1.10 8.37
N SER A 64 -14.68 -2.22 7.70
CA SER A 64 -13.36 -2.55 7.15
C SER A 64 -12.92 -1.54 6.08
N MET A 65 -13.84 -1.15 5.19
CA MET A 65 -13.55 -0.14 4.16
C MET A 65 -13.30 1.25 4.77
N MET A 66 -14.00 1.63 5.84
CA MET A 66 -13.70 2.86 6.57
C MET A 66 -12.30 2.82 7.20
N ALA A 67 -11.91 1.70 7.81
CA ALA A 67 -10.58 1.53 8.39
C ALA A 67 -9.48 1.58 7.32
N LEU A 68 -9.67 0.90 6.18
CA LEU A 68 -8.74 0.95 5.05
C LEU A 68 -8.67 2.35 4.44
N GLY A 69 -9.81 3.05 4.31
CA GLY A 69 -9.86 4.42 3.83
C GLY A 69 -9.11 5.39 4.74
N ALA A 70 -9.25 5.24 6.06
CA ALA A 70 -8.46 6.00 7.04
C ALA A 70 -6.95 5.71 6.89
N TRP A 71 -6.56 4.43 6.76
CA TRP A 71 -5.17 4.07 6.51
C TRP A 71 -4.62 4.66 5.20
N VAL A 72 -5.42 4.66 4.13
CA VAL A 72 -5.01 5.26 2.85
C VAL A 72 -4.70 6.74 3.03
N LYS A 73 -5.60 7.48 3.70
CA LYS A 73 -5.45 8.92 3.93
C LYS A 73 -4.29 9.23 4.87
N ASP A 74 -4.20 8.52 5.99
CA ASP A 74 -3.31 8.89 7.09
C ASP A 74 -1.91 8.31 6.91
N VAL A 75 -1.75 7.22 6.17
CA VAL A 75 -0.46 6.51 6.01
C VAL A 75 -0.01 6.50 4.54
N PHE A 76 -0.81 5.93 3.65
CA PHE A 76 -0.38 5.71 2.26
C PHE A 76 -0.17 7.02 1.51
N GLU A 77 -1.10 7.97 1.61
CA GLU A 77 -1.05 9.24 0.89
C GLU A 77 0.19 10.05 1.28
N SER A 78 0.46 10.20 2.58
CA SER A 78 1.65 10.90 3.07
C SER A 78 2.93 10.21 2.60
N TRP A 79 3.01 8.88 2.72
CA TRP A 79 4.18 8.13 2.26
C TRP A 79 4.42 8.29 0.76
N PHE A 80 3.36 8.15 -0.04
CA PHE A 80 3.46 8.17 -1.50
C PHE A 80 3.76 9.58 -2.04
N THR A 81 3.13 10.61 -1.48
CA THR A 81 3.38 12.01 -1.88
C THR A 81 4.80 12.43 -1.54
N ASN A 82 5.32 12.09 -0.35
CA ASN A 82 6.70 12.36 0.02
C ASN A 82 7.70 11.67 -0.93
N LEU A 83 7.45 10.42 -1.28
CA LEU A 83 8.26 9.67 -2.24
C LEU A 83 8.29 10.37 -3.61
N LEU A 84 7.12 10.78 -4.12
CA LEU A 84 7.02 11.45 -5.40
C LEU A 84 7.66 12.84 -5.39
N THR A 85 7.47 13.62 -4.34
CA THR A 85 8.09 14.95 -4.18
C THR A 85 9.61 14.85 -4.27
N ARG A 86 10.23 13.94 -3.51
CA ARG A 86 11.68 13.67 -3.55
C ARG A 86 12.14 13.27 -4.97
N ALA A 87 11.39 12.41 -5.63
CA ALA A 87 11.71 11.95 -6.99
C ALA A 87 11.60 13.07 -8.05
N VAL A 88 10.71 14.04 -7.84
CA VAL A 88 10.57 15.22 -8.73
C VAL A 88 11.71 16.21 -8.49
N GLU A 89 12.05 16.48 -7.23
CA GLU A 89 13.16 17.36 -6.85
C GLU A 89 14.51 16.87 -7.38
N SER A 90 14.77 15.56 -7.29
CA SER A 90 16.00 14.97 -7.81
C SER A 90 16.12 15.06 -9.34
N ARG A 91 15.00 15.00 -10.07
CA ARG A 91 14.97 15.27 -11.52
C ARG A 91 15.25 16.73 -11.85
N GLY A 92 14.83 17.66 -11.00
CA GLY A 92 15.04 19.10 -11.17
C GLY A 92 16.45 19.58 -10.82
N ASN A 93 17.18 18.82 -10.00
CA ASN A 93 18.54 19.17 -9.56
C ASN A 93 19.51 17.96 -9.69
N PRO A 94 20.06 17.70 -10.89
CA PRO A 94 20.89 16.51 -11.16
C PRO A 94 22.20 16.45 -10.34
N THR A 95 22.56 17.51 -9.62
CA THR A 95 23.77 17.59 -8.78
C THR A 95 23.60 17.04 -7.36
N ALA A 96 22.37 16.89 -6.85
CA ALA A 96 22.12 16.44 -5.47
C ALA A 96 22.18 14.91 -5.29
N ALA A 97 22.09 14.13 -6.38
CA ALA A 97 22.07 12.66 -6.34
C ALA A 97 23.47 12.02 -6.26
N ARG A 98 24.54 12.79 -5.98
CA ARG A 98 25.94 12.33 -6.01
C ARG A 98 26.74 12.59 -4.71
N CYS A 99 26.10 13.03 -3.64
CA CYS A 99 26.75 13.25 -2.35
C CYS A 99 26.22 12.26 -1.31
#